data_AF-A0A7C7N9S5-F1
#
_entry.id   AF-A0A7C7N9S5-F1
#
_cell.length_a   1.000
_cell.length_b   1.000
_cell.length_c   1.000
_cell.angle_alpha   90.00
_cell.angle_beta   90.00
_cell.angle_gamma   90.00
#
_symmetry.space_group_name_H-M   'P 1'
#
loop_
_entity.id
_entity.type
_entity.pdbx_description
1 polymer ?
#
loop_
_entity_poly.entity_id
_entity_poly.type
_entity_poly.pdbx_seq_one_letter_code
_entity_poly.pdbx_strand_id
1 'polypeptide(L)'
;MQITRSSCLWATIVGVAIGLTIVPHGPAHALTKVCGDINENATWTVAEHPIVVTCPTTLAVGATLTVDPGVQVRFKKSSRKGKPGLVVEGQLIARGTEKQPIIFTSDARKPFQGDWASLRFSKTNIGTQLDANGNYVGGSIIEFAVIELGGGGGKIGVVEVHETALLLNNVVIHKNAASAVRVKNGTVTIRDSLLQSNSNSQAFGSGVLAHSSALTLERTDVIKNHVAGQGAGVFAHDSTVSVTDVRFIENRSDANGAGLFVTDSTLTVTNAEFDKNVTVGRGGALYAARSTVTVENSWFTENATQFLSFGHGEVQGRGPVKVRGGAAYFRDADVTISGTTFANNKADMECGALGSEGSKLVIYNSAFLHNWSKESGSAMCIDASKPGSLVSMTWIEGNDSTHRDYPSTVFFQNGPLLQISNNNFFVEETQVAFHNLTNLTLKAHQNWWGTTDEDRLRTGIVGGSRNMPSAENITFVPIKQSPVEIPELKLPVRKG
;
A
#
# COMPACT_ATOMS: atom_id res chain seq x y z
N MET A 1 10.23 28.19 6.11
CA MET A 1 11.37 28.42 5.19
C MET A 1 11.11 27.60 3.93
N GLN A 2 11.31 28.19 2.75
CA GLN A 2 10.77 27.83 1.43
C GLN A 2 10.34 26.37 1.19
N ILE A 3 9.03 26.16 1.09
CA ILE A 3 8.42 24.97 0.48
C ILE A 3 8.33 25.25 -1.02
N THR A 4 9.33 24.85 -1.79
CA THR A 4 9.16 24.64 -3.23
C THR A 4 8.58 23.25 -3.43
N ARG A 5 7.24 23.16 -3.34
CA ARG A 5 6.47 21.99 -3.76
C ARG A 5 6.51 21.93 -5.29
N SER A 6 7.18 20.93 -5.84
CA SER A 6 7.00 20.54 -7.24
C SER A 6 5.54 20.08 -7.41
N SER A 7 4.85 20.89 -8.20
CA SER A 7 3.44 20.85 -8.53
C SER A 7 3.00 19.55 -9.18
N CYS A 8 1.77 19.14 -8.83
CA CYS A 8 0.89 18.28 -9.61
C CYS A 8 1.01 18.58 -11.12
N LEU A 9 1.56 17.65 -11.89
CA LEU A 9 1.31 17.59 -13.33
C LEU A 9 0.23 16.54 -13.57
N TRP A 10 -0.99 17.01 -13.80
CA TRP A 10 -2.04 16.20 -14.40
C TRP A 10 -1.57 15.78 -15.79
N ALA A 11 -1.44 14.48 -16.03
CA ALA A 11 -1.29 13.92 -17.38
C ALA A 11 -2.54 14.27 -18.20
N THR A 12 -2.46 15.39 -18.91
CA THR A 12 -3.43 15.77 -19.95
C THR A 12 -3.12 14.91 -21.18
N ILE A 13 -4.10 14.13 -21.61
CA ILE A 13 -4.07 13.41 -22.89
C ILE A 13 -4.03 14.47 -23.99
N VAL A 14 -2.89 14.66 -24.65
CA VAL A 14 -2.80 15.46 -25.86
C VAL A 14 -3.41 14.66 -27.02
N GLY A 15 -4.60 15.07 -27.45
CA GLY A 15 -5.14 14.66 -28.75
C GLY A 15 -4.34 15.31 -29.87
N VAL A 16 -3.54 14.53 -30.59
CA VAL A 16 -2.84 14.99 -31.79
C VAL A 16 -3.83 15.00 -32.96
N ALA A 17 -4.13 16.18 -33.47
CA ALA A 17 -4.77 16.37 -34.76
C ALA A 17 -3.78 16.00 -35.88
N ILE A 18 -4.17 15.07 -36.74
CA ILE A 18 -3.36 14.58 -37.86
C ILE A 18 -3.38 15.63 -38.98
N GLY A 19 -2.32 16.40 -39.08
CA GLY A 19 -1.94 17.08 -40.32
C GLY A 19 -1.18 16.09 -41.21
N LEU A 20 -1.77 15.70 -42.33
CA LEU A 20 -1.19 14.73 -43.27
C LEU A 20 -0.07 15.38 -44.08
N THR A 21 1.17 15.36 -43.56
CA THR A 21 2.37 15.59 -44.37
C THR A 21 2.99 14.25 -44.74
N ILE A 22 3.02 13.94 -46.04
CA ILE A 22 3.66 12.74 -46.58
C ILE A 22 5.18 12.92 -46.40
N VAL A 23 5.73 12.28 -45.36
CA VAL A 23 7.18 12.14 -45.19
C VAL A 23 7.66 10.97 -46.05
N PRO A 24 8.77 11.09 -46.81
CA PRO A 24 9.31 9.99 -47.58
C PRO A 24 9.66 8.83 -46.65
N HIS A 25 9.17 7.63 -46.96
CA HIS A 25 9.48 6.43 -46.19
C HIS A 25 10.97 6.10 -46.39
N GLY A 26 11.77 6.29 -45.33
CA GLY A 26 13.05 5.59 -45.20
C GLY A 26 12.83 4.07 -45.23
N PRO A 27 13.87 3.27 -45.50
CA PRO A 27 13.74 1.82 -45.62
C PRO A 27 13.05 1.26 -44.36
N ALA A 28 11.99 0.48 -44.58
CA ALA A 28 11.28 -0.22 -43.51
C ALA A 28 12.28 -1.09 -42.76
N HIS A 29 12.56 -0.76 -41.49
CA HIS A 29 13.40 -1.58 -40.64
C HIS A 29 12.78 -2.97 -40.50
N ALA A 30 13.58 -4.00 -40.72
CA ALA A 30 13.14 -5.39 -40.68
C ALA A 30 12.85 -5.79 -39.23
N LEU A 31 11.61 -6.16 -38.97
CA LEU A 31 11.18 -6.77 -37.72
C LEU A 31 12.03 -8.02 -37.42
N THR A 32 12.59 -8.11 -36.21
CA THR A 32 13.39 -9.25 -35.76
C THR A 32 12.55 -10.19 -34.94
N LYS A 33 12.47 -11.47 -35.33
CA LYS A 33 11.75 -12.51 -34.57
C LYS A 33 12.70 -13.26 -33.67
N VAL A 34 12.35 -13.38 -32.39
CA VAL A 34 13.10 -14.14 -31.38
C VAL A 34 12.25 -15.32 -30.89
N CYS A 35 12.88 -16.47 -30.73
CA CYS A 35 12.29 -17.68 -30.17
C CYS A 35 13.40 -18.65 -29.73
N GLY A 36 13.24 -19.33 -28.60
CA GLY A 36 14.21 -20.27 -28.06
C GLY A 36 15.25 -19.62 -27.15
N ASP A 37 16.38 -20.30 -26.96
CA ASP A 37 17.40 -19.87 -26.00
C ASP A 37 18.40 -18.88 -26.62
N ILE A 38 18.74 -17.84 -25.86
CA ILE A 38 19.81 -16.88 -26.16
C ILE A 38 21.04 -17.35 -25.38
N ASN A 39 21.94 -18.05 -26.06
CA ASN A 39 23.10 -18.73 -25.45
C ASN A 39 24.38 -17.90 -25.43
N GLU A 40 24.40 -16.78 -26.16
CA GLU A 40 25.55 -15.89 -26.27
C GLU A 40 25.15 -14.46 -25.94
N ASN A 41 26.14 -13.60 -25.69
CA ASN A 41 25.90 -12.19 -25.45
C ASN A 41 25.21 -11.57 -26.66
N ALA A 42 24.13 -10.84 -26.41
CA ALA A 42 23.32 -10.21 -27.43
C ALA A 42 23.00 -8.76 -27.06
N THR A 43 22.80 -7.92 -28.07
CA THR A 43 22.31 -6.55 -27.90
C THR A 43 21.12 -6.34 -28.80
N TRP A 44 19.96 -6.02 -28.23
CA TRP A 44 18.78 -5.62 -28.99
C TRP A 44 18.83 -4.12 -29.22
N THR A 45 18.84 -3.72 -30.49
CA THR A 45 19.01 -2.32 -30.91
C THR A 45 17.76 -1.79 -31.61
N VAL A 46 17.64 -0.46 -31.71
CA VAL A 46 16.56 0.19 -32.48
C VAL A 46 16.63 -0.09 -33.98
N ALA A 47 17.79 -0.55 -34.51
CA ALA A 47 17.91 -0.94 -35.91
C ALA A 47 17.11 -2.22 -36.22
N GLU A 48 16.88 -3.06 -35.21
CA GLU A 48 16.20 -4.36 -35.26
C GLU A 48 14.76 -4.28 -34.74
N HIS A 49 14.29 -3.06 -34.44
CA HIS A 49 13.00 -2.79 -33.83
C HIS A 49 11.83 -2.89 -34.84
N PRO A 50 10.68 -3.48 -34.46
CA PRO A 50 10.40 -4.11 -33.17
C PRO A 50 10.99 -5.52 -33.05
N ILE A 51 11.47 -5.84 -31.85
CA ILE A 51 11.85 -7.21 -31.49
C ILE A 51 10.57 -7.97 -31.15
N VAL A 52 10.24 -9.03 -31.88
CA VAL A 52 9.04 -9.84 -31.65
C VAL A 52 9.38 -11.20 -31.09
N VAL A 53 9.07 -11.41 -29.81
CA VAL A 53 9.24 -12.68 -29.10
C VAL A 53 8.05 -13.58 -29.40
N THR A 54 8.29 -14.64 -30.18
CA THR A 54 7.23 -15.49 -30.76
C THR A 54 6.95 -16.78 -29.99
N CYS A 55 7.85 -17.19 -29.11
CA CYS A 55 7.73 -18.36 -28.23
C CYS A 55 8.42 -18.09 -26.88
N PRO A 56 8.25 -18.95 -25.85
CA PRO A 56 9.04 -18.85 -24.63
C PRO A 56 10.54 -18.75 -24.95
N THR A 57 11.20 -17.78 -24.36
CA THR A 57 12.61 -17.45 -24.64
C THR A 57 13.39 -17.45 -23.34
N THR A 58 14.56 -18.09 -23.34
CA THR A 58 15.44 -18.16 -22.15
C THR A 58 16.75 -17.45 -22.46
N LEU A 59 17.16 -16.51 -21.63
CA LEU A 59 18.53 -16.01 -21.62
C LEU A 59 19.37 -16.95 -20.75
N ALA A 60 20.25 -17.73 -21.38
CA ALA A 60 20.98 -18.81 -20.73
C ALA A 60 22.00 -18.28 -19.70
N VAL A 61 22.40 -19.16 -18.78
CA VAL A 61 23.46 -18.88 -17.80
C VAL A 61 24.75 -18.45 -18.50
N GLY A 62 25.36 -17.36 -18.02
CA GLY A 62 26.59 -16.80 -18.59
C GLY A 62 26.38 -15.87 -19.79
N ALA A 63 25.20 -15.84 -20.39
CA ALA A 63 24.87 -14.89 -21.46
C ALA A 63 24.35 -13.56 -20.88
N THR A 64 24.74 -12.45 -21.50
CA THR A 64 24.26 -11.11 -21.21
C THR A 64 23.42 -10.58 -22.36
N LEU A 65 22.18 -10.18 -22.06
CA LEU A 65 21.33 -9.47 -23.00
C LEU A 65 21.29 -7.99 -22.61
N THR A 66 21.77 -7.15 -23.51
CA THR A 66 21.64 -5.69 -23.40
C THR A 66 20.49 -5.22 -24.29
N VAL A 67 19.61 -4.37 -23.77
CA VAL A 67 18.52 -3.77 -24.54
C VAL A 67 18.73 -2.26 -24.59
N ASP A 68 18.92 -1.74 -25.79
CA ASP A 68 19.21 -0.31 -26.01
C ASP A 68 17.98 0.58 -25.75
N PRO A 69 18.20 1.87 -25.41
CA PRO A 69 17.12 2.84 -25.30
C PRO A 69 16.21 2.90 -26.53
N GLY A 70 14.90 3.00 -26.29
CA GLY A 70 13.88 3.13 -27.34
C GLY A 70 13.44 1.81 -27.99
N VAL A 71 14.04 0.68 -27.63
CA VAL A 71 13.62 -0.63 -28.15
C VAL A 71 12.25 -1.02 -27.61
N GLN A 72 11.34 -1.41 -28.50
CA GLN A 72 10.12 -2.14 -28.16
C GLN A 72 10.32 -3.64 -28.36
N VAL A 73 10.07 -4.38 -27.29
CA VAL A 73 10.01 -5.84 -27.22
C VAL A 73 8.54 -6.23 -27.17
N ARG A 74 8.04 -6.83 -28.26
CA ARG A 74 6.65 -7.24 -28.40
C ARG A 74 6.52 -8.76 -28.28
N PHE A 75 5.63 -9.20 -27.42
CA PHE A 75 5.40 -10.63 -27.19
C PHE A 75 4.17 -11.09 -27.96
N LYS A 76 4.31 -12.16 -28.75
CA LYS A 76 3.20 -12.73 -29.51
C LYS A 76 2.13 -13.25 -28.56
N LYS A 77 0.88 -12.82 -28.76
CA LYS A 77 -0.26 -13.35 -28.01
C LYS A 77 -0.39 -14.86 -28.23
N SER A 78 -0.53 -15.60 -27.12
CA SER A 78 -0.80 -17.04 -27.15
C SER A 78 -1.92 -17.40 -26.17
N SER A 79 -2.82 -18.28 -26.61
CA SER A 79 -3.85 -18.92 -25.79
C SER A 79 -3.44 -20.32 -25.31
N ARG A 80 -2.27 -20.83 -25.75
CA ARG A 80 -1.75 -22.15 -25.36
C ARG A 80 -0.98 -22.06 -24.04
N LYS A 81 -0.83 -23.21 -23.34
CA LYS A 81 0.15 -23.33 -22.25
C LYS A 81 1.54 -22.96 -22.79
N GLY A 82 2.31 -22.18 -22.02
CA GLY A 82 3.60 -21.64 -22.47
C GLY A 82 3.45 -20.39 -23.33
N LYS A 83 2.83 -19.33 -22.79
CA LYS A 83 2.80 -18.03 -23.47
C LYS A 83 4.22 -17.47 -23.61
N PRO A 84 4.52 -16.74 -24.70
CA PRO A 84 5.80 -16.07 -24.84
C PRO A 84 6.09 -15.15 -23.65
N GLY A 85 7.34 -15.19 -23.20
CA GLY A 85 7.89 -14.45 -22.09
C GLY A 85 9.39 -14.63 -22.11
N LEU A 86 10.09 -13.92 -21.23
CA LEU A 86 11.55 -13.99 -21.13
C LEU A 86 11.93 -14.56 -19.78
N VAL A 87 12.59 -15.71 -19.76
CA VAL A 87 13.23 -16.27 -18.57
C VAL A 87 14.69 -15.84 -18.60
N VAL A 88 15.16 -15.22 -17.53
CA VAL A 88 16.51 -14.68 -17.37
C VAL A 88 17.25 -15.59 -16.40
N GLU A 89 18.12 -16.45 -16.94
CA GLU A 89 19.09 -17.26 -16.18
C GLU A 89 20.51 -16.68 -16.26
N GLY A 90 20.78 -15.82 -17.25
CA GLY A 90 22.00 -15.03 -17.39
C GLY A 90 21.89 -13.63 -16.77
N GLN A 91 22.22 -12.58 -17.52
CA GLN A 91 22.14 -11.19 -17.08
C GLN A 91 21.34 -10.33 -18.06
N LEU A 92 20.29 -9.65 -17.58
CA LEU A 92 19.53 -8.70 -18.39
C LEU A 92 19.87 -7.26 -18.00
N ILE A 93 20.37 -6.48 -18.96
CA ILE A 93 20.64 -5.05 -18.82
C ILE A 93 19.69 -4.30 -19.74
N ALA A 94 18.54 -3.87 -19.22
CA ALA A 94 17.56 -3.08 -19.96
C ALA A 94 17.56 -1.65 -19.41
N ARG A 95 18.29 -0.74 -20.06
CA ARG A 95 18.45 0.65 -19.59
C ARG A 95 18.03 1.62 -20.68
N GLY A 96 16.78 2.06 -20.60
CA GLY A 96 16.25 3.12 -21.44
C GLY A 96 16.72 4.50 -21.00
N THR A 97 16.08 5.52 -21.56
CA THR A 97 16.18 6.90 -21.06
C THR A 97 14.79 7.50 -20.93
N GLU A 98 14.64 8.60 -20.22
CA GLU A 98 13.37 9.33 -20.09
C GLU A 98 12.74 9.65 -21.47
N LYS A 99 13.58 10.03 -22.46
CA LYS A 99 13.13 10.36 -23.83
C LYS A 99 12.89 9.13 -24.70
N GLN A 100 13.56 8.03 -24.41
CA GLN A 100 13.53 6.79 -25.18
C GLN A 100 13.40 5.60 -24.24
N PRO A 101 12.22 5.41 -23.62
CA PRO A 101 12.00 4.28 -22.74
C PRO A 101 11.98 2.97 -23.53
N ILE A 102 12.40 1.89 -22.88
CA ILE A 102 12.24 0.53 -23.42
C ILE A 102 10.79 0.10 -23.18
N ILE A 103 10.14 -0.56 -24.14
CA ILE A 103 8.74 -0.97 -24.01
C ILE A 103 8.60 -2.49 -24.14
N PHE A 104 8.14 -3.16 -23.09
CA PHE A 104 7.75 -4.57 -23.10
C PHE A 104 6.21 -4.65 -23.19
N THR A 105 5.68 -5.10 -24.34
CA THR A 105 4.22 -5.04 -24.63
C THR A 105 3.75 -6.20 -25.51
N SER A 106 2.46 -6.23 -25.85
CA SER A 106 1.82 -7.23 -26.71
C SER A 106 2.05 -6.95 -28.21
N ASP A 107 2.25 -8.00 -29.00
CA ASP A 107 2.25 -7.95 -30.48
C ASP A 107 0.84 -8.16 -31.09
N ALA A 108 -0.21 -8.23 -30.27
CA ALA A 108 -1.55 -8.47 -30.78
C ALA A 108 -2.13 -7.27 -31.54
N ARG A 109 -2.87 -7.53 -32.62
CA ARG A 109 -3.63 -6.49 -33.35
C ARG A 109 -4.66 -5.76 -32.46
N LYS A 110 -5.21 -6.46 -31.46
CA LYS A 110 -6.09 -5.91 -30.42
C LYS A 110 -5.50 -6.31 -29.06
N PRO A 111 -4.57 -5.49 -28.52
CA PRO A 111 -3.89 -5.80 -27.27
C PRO A 111 -4.86 -5.93 -26.10
N PHE A 112 -4.62 -6.89 -25.23
CA PHE A 112 -5.38 -7.10 -24.01
C PHE A 112 -4.46 -7.54 -22.87
N GLN A 113 -4.83 -7.22 -21.63
CA GLN A 113 -4.08 -7.66 -20.45
C GLN A 113 -3.93 -9.19 -20.41
N GLY A 114 -2.73 -9.68 -20.15
CA GLY A 114 -2.42 -11.11 -20.14
C GLY A 114 -2.16 -11.71 -21.51
N ASP A 115 -1.86 -10.92 -22.54
CA ASP A 115 -1.52 -11.42 -23.88
C ASP A 115 -0.22 -12.24 -23.87
N TRP A 116 0.74 -11.88 -23.02
CA TRP A 116 2.02 -12.55 -22.84
C TRP A 116 2.27 -12.98 -21.38
N ALA A 117 3.32 -13.77 -21.14
CA ALA A 117 3.61 -14.35 -19.83
C ALA A 117 4.19 -13.33 -18.84
N SER A 118 5.51 -13.29 -18.72
CA SER A 118 6.25 -12.48 -17.75
C SER A 118 7.72 -12.35 -18.16
N LEU A 119 8.41 -11.42 -17.52
CA LEU A 119 9.87 -11.36 -17.41
C LEU A 119 10.24 -12.04 -16.09
N ARG A 120 10.88 -13.21 -16.15
CA ARG A 120 11.21 -14.01 -14.98
C ARG A 120 12.71 -14.07 -14.76
N PHE A 121 13.16 -13.55 -13.63
CA PHE A 121 14.53 -13.66 -13.15
C PHE A 121 14.65 -14.89 -12.26
N SER A 122 15.38 -15.90 -12.75
CA SER A 122 15.61 -17.18 -12.07
C SER A 122 16.77 -17.09 -11.10
N LYS A 123 16.87 -18.02 -10.14
CA LYS A 123 17.96 -18.04 -9.14
C LYS A 123 19.39 -17.99 -9.70
N THR A 124 19.57 -18.44 -10.94
CA THR A 124 20.87 -18.49 -11.63
C THR A 124 21.27 -17.16 -12.24
N ASN A 125 20.34 -16.20 -12.35
CA ASN A 125 20.65 -14.91 -12.95
C ASN A 125 21.67 -14.14 -12.11
N ILE A 126 22.46 -13.30 -12.79
CA ILE A 126 23.33 -12.35 -12.13
C ILE A 126 22.45 -11.23 -11.54
N GLY A 127 22.05 -11.39 -10.28
CA GLY A 127 21.18 -10.44 -9.57
C GLY A 127 21.82 -9.07 -9.39
N THR A 128 20.99 -8.04 -9.19
CA THR A 128 21.46 -6.68 -8.99
C THR A 128 22.42 -6.57 -7.80
N GLN A 129 23.50 -5.83 -8.00
CA GLN A 129 24.44 -5.42 -6.97
C GLN A 129 24.33 -3.91 -6.76
N LEU A 130 24.15 -3.51 -5.51
CA LEU A 130 24.13 -2.11 -5.07
C LEU A 130 25.32 -1.85 -4.14
N ASP A 131 25.91 -0.65 -4.21
CA ASP A 131 26.90 -0.20 -3.23
C ASP A 131 26.24 0.19 -1.89
N ALA A 132 27.06 0.60 -0.91
CA ALA A 132 26.58 1.03 0.41
C ALA A 132 25.67 2.27 0.37
N ASN A 133 25.69 3.04 -0.71
CA ASN A 133 24.85 4.22 -0.92
C ASN A 133 23.59 3.89 -1.74
N GLY A 134 23.36 2.62 -2.11
CA GLY A 134 22.24 2.19 -2.93
C GLY A 134 22.44 2.44 -4.44
N ASN A 135 23.63 2.81 -4.89
CA ASN A 135 23.90 2.98 -6.32
C ASN A 135 24.09 1.63 -6.99
N TYR A 136 23.57 1.51 -8.21
CA TYR A 136 23.77 0.33 -9.03
C TYR A 136 25.24 0.19 -9.47
N VAL A 137 25.83 -0.98 -9.22
CA VAL A 137 27.22 -1.29 -9.61
C VAL A 137 27.33 -2.50 -10.54
N GLY A 138 26.29 -3.32 -10.69
CA GLY A 138 26.31 -4.47 -11.60
C GLY A 138 25.11 -5.40 -11.49
N GLY A 139 25.10 -6.43 -12.32
CA GLY A 139 24.04 -7.44 -12.37
C GLY A 139 22.87 -7.09 -13.30
N SER A 140 21.72 -7.70 -13.08
CA SER A 140 20.52 -7.43 -13.87
C SER A 140 19.86 -6.13 -13.45
N ILE A 141 19.25 -5.39 -14.38
CA ILE A 141 18.55 -4.13 -14.11
C ILE A 141 17.48 -3.87 -15.16
N ILE A 142 16.37 -3.27 -14.74
CA ILE A 142 15.40 -2.61 -15.63
C ILE A 142 15.29 -1.14 -15.21
N GLU A 143 15.65 -0.25 -16.13
CA GLU A 143 15.69 1.19 -15.91
C GLU A 143 15.05 1.94 -17.09
N PHE A 144 14.21 2.95 -16.82
CA PHE A 144 13.48 3.72 -17.85
C PHE A 144 12.72 2.82 -18.83
N ALA A 145 11.79 2.03 -18.30
CA ALA A 145 11.04 1.06 -19.09
C ALA A 145 9.54 1.06 -18.78
N VAL A 146 8.74 0.67 -19.78
CA VAL A 146 7.30 0.43 -19.66
C VAL A 146 7.04 -1.05 -19.82
N ILE A 147 6.31 -1.65 -18.88
CA ILE A 147 5.92 -3.06 -18.88
C ILE A 147 4.41 -3.15 -18.79
N GLU A 148 3.76 -3.59 -19.86
CA GLU A 148 2.31 -3.58 -19.96
C GLU A 148 1.71 -4.82 -20.64
N LEU A 149 0.44 -5.07 -20.36
CA LEU A 149 -0.41 -6.06 -21.03
C LEU A 149 0.06 -7.52 -20.87
N GLY A 150 0.95 -7.78 -19.91
CA GLY A 150 1.44 -9.11 -19.55
C GLY A 150 0.60 -9.80 -18.47
N GLY A 151 1.12 -10.90 -17.92
CA GLY A 151 0.49 -11.60 -16.79
C GLY A 151 -0.44 -12.75 -17.17
N GLY A 152 -0.34 -13.31 -18.38
CA GLY A 152 -1.29 -14.28 -18.92
C GLY A 152 -1.19 -15.71 -18.39
N GLY A 153 -0.23 -16.02 -17.52
CA GLY A 153 0.10 -17.39 -17.09
C GLY A 153 -0.66 -17.94 -15.88
N GLY A 154 -1.48 -17.11 -15.20
CA GLY A 154 -2.21 -17.48 -13.99
C GLY A 154 -1.32 -17.51 -12.73
N LYS A 155 -1.71 -16.76 -11.68
CA LYS A 155 -0.99 -16.60 -10.39
C LYS A 155 0.49 -16.18 -10.52
N ILE A 156 0.80 -15.31 -11.47
CA ILE A 156 2.15 -14.78 -11.71
C ILE A 156 2.23 -13.27 -11.43
N GLY A 157 3.45 -12.74 -11.34
CA GLY A 157 3.73 -11.33 -11.59
C GLY A 157 4.16 -11.14 -13.05
N VAL A 158 4.01 -9.94 -13.63
CA VAL A 158 4.57 -9.65 -14.96
C VAL A 158 6.09 -9.52 -14.89
N VAL A 159 6.63 -9.04 -13.77
CA VAL A 159 8.03 -9.20 -13.40
C VAL A 159 8.09 -10.20 -12.24
N GLU A 160 8.85 -11.27 -12.40
CA GLU A 160 9.04 -12.29 -11.38
C GLU A 160 10.50 -12.38 -10.96
N VAL A 161 10.76 -12.37 -9.65
CA VAL A 161 12.10 -12.44 -9.06
C VAL A 161 12.14 -13.60 -8.08
N HIS A 162 12.96 -14.61 -8.36
CA HIS A 162 13.06 -15.82 -7.55
C HIS A 162 14.49 -16.05 -7.10
N GLU A 163 14.72 -16.05 -5.78
CA GLU A 163 16.03 -16.37 -5.17
C GLU A 163 17.19 -15.51 -5.71
N THR A 164 16.91 -14.23 -5.94
CA THR A 164 17.85 -13.30 -6.59
C THR A 164 17.47 -11.84 -6.30
N ALA A 165 18.24 -10.90 -6.83
CA ALA A 165 18.04 -9.46 -6.65
C ALA A 165 17.68 -8.75 -7.96
N LEU A 166 16.77 -7.77 -7.90
CA LEU A 166 16.44 -6.90 -9.03
C LEU A 166 16.21 -5.45 -8.60
N LEU A 167 16.83 -4.51 -9.31
CA LEU A 167 16.50 -3.09 -9.28
C LEU A 167 15.57 -2.73 -10.45
N LEU A 168 14.44 -2.14 -10.08
CA LEU A 168 13.50 -1.48 -10.97
C LEU A 168 13.59 0.02 -10.70
N ASN A 169 14.08 0.79 -11.67
CA ASN A 169 14.30 2.22 -11.51
C ASN A 169 13.61 3.01 -12.64
N ASN A 170 12.82 4.04 -12.34
CA ASN A 170 12.12 4.82 -13.38
C ASN A 170 11.27 3.93 -14.31
N VAL A 171 10.55 2.94 -13.76
CA VAL A 171 9.71 2.03 -14.55
C VAL A 171 8.23 2.36 -14.40
N VAL A 172 7.48 2.11 -15.46
CA VAL A 172 6.01 2.12 -15.43
C VAL A 172 5.51 0.70 -15.69
N ILE A 173 4.89 0.08 -14.68
CA ILE A 173 4.32 -1.27 -14.82
C ILE A 173 2.81 -1.16 -14.67
N HIS A 174 2.08 -1.35 -15.78
CA HIS A 174 0.65 -1.06 -15.79
C HIS A 174 -0.21 -1.96 -16.68
N LYS A 175 -1.51 -2.03 -16.36
CA LYS A 175 -2.53 -2.76 -17.14
C LYS A 175 -2.17 -4.24 -17.35
N ASN A 176 -1.58 -4.88 -16.34
CA ASN A 176 -1.24 -6.29 -16.37
C ASN A 176 -2.34 -7.13 -15.71
N ALA A 177 -2.53 -8.36 -16.21
CA ALA A 177 -3.47 -9.33 -15.66
C ALA A 177 -2.87 -10.15 -14.48
N ALA A 178 -1.92 -9.56 -13.77
CA ALA A 178 -1.02 -10.18 -12.79
C ALA A 178 -0.55 -9.12 -11.78
N SER A 179 0.20 -9.54 -10.76
CA SER A 179 0.99 -8.60 -9.96
C SER A 179 1.96 -7.83 -10.87
N ALA A 180 2.20 -6.55 -10.62
CA ALA A 180 3.25 -5.80 -11.31
C ALA A 180 4.62 -6.48 -11.07
N VAL A 181 4.89 -6.80 -9.81
CA VAL A 181 6.10 -7.53 -9.39
C VAL A 181 5.73 -8.65 -8.44
N ARG A 182 6.32 -9.83 -8.65
CA ARG A 182 6.28 -10.94 -7.70
C ARG A 182 7.70 -11.28 -7.26
N VAL A 183 7.91 -11.36 -5.95
CA VAL A 183 9.20 -11.70 -5.34
C VAL A 183 9.02 -12.91 -4.45
N LYS A 184 9.92 -13.90 -4.61
CA LYS A 184 9.98 -15.08 -3.77
C LYS A 184 11.43 -15.36 -3.38
N ASN A 185 11.72 -15.40 -2.09
CA ASN A 185 13.07 -15.64 -1.56
C ASN A 185 14.12 -14.68 -2.12
N GLY A 186 13.72 -13.47 -2.52
CA GLY A 186 14.58 -12.53 -3.25
C GLY A 186 14.56 -11.13 -2.69
N THR A 187 15.33 -10.25 -3.31
CA THR A 187 15.42 -8.83 -2.95
C THR A 187 15.00 -7.98 -4.13
N VAL A 188 14.02 -7.10 -3.95
CA VAL A 188 13.63 -6.14 -4.98
C VAL A 188 13.66 -4.73 -4.42
N THR A 189 14.33 -3.85 -5.17
CA THR A 189 14.26 -2.40 -4.95
C THR A 189 13.50 -1.78 -6.11
N ILE A 190 12.43 -1.05 -5.81
CA ILE A 190 11.66 -0.27 -6.78
C ILE A 190 11.80 1.18 -6.38
N ARG A 191 12.36 2.01 -7.26
CA ARG A 191 12.52 3.44 -7.00
C ARG A 191 12.09 4.31 -8.17
N ASP A 192 11.57 5.49 -7.85
CA ASP A 192 11.21 6.51 -8.85
C ASP A 192 10.24 5.99 -9.92
N SER A 193 9.30 5.12 -9.52
CA SER A 193 8.52 4.29 -10.45
C SER A 193 7.00 4.43 -10.27
N LEU A 194 6.24 3.85 -11.20
CA LEU A 194 4.77 3.83 -11.17
C LEU A 194 4.24 2.40 -11.39
N LEU A 195 3.50 1.87 -10.41
CA LEU A 195 2.78 0.61 -10.48
C LEU A 195 1.28 0.90 -10.54
N GLN A 196 0.67 0.80 -11.73
CA GLN A 196 -0.68 1.33 -11.95
C GLN A 196 -1.65 0.36 -12.63
N SER A 197 -2.88 0.30 -12.15
CA SER A 197 -3.98 -0.43 -12.82
C SER A 197 -3.61 -1.87 -13.16
N ASN A 198 -2.80 -2.50 -12.31
CA ASN A 198 -2.56 -3.94 -12.38
C ASN A 198 -3.71 -4.64 -11.66
N SER A 199 -4.12 -5.77 -12.20
CA SER A 199 -5.26 -6.53 -11.68
C SER A 199 -4.91 -7.99 -11.57
N ASN A 200 -4.97 -8.53 -10.36
CA ASN A 200 -4.71 -9.95 -10.11
C ASN A 200 -5.97 -10.62 -9.53
N SER A 201 -6.83 -11.12 -10.43
CA SER A 201 -8.11 -11.74 -10.03
C SER A 201 -7.95 -13.16 -9.46
N GLN A 202 -6.74 -13.73 -9.47
CA GLN A 202 -6.49 -15.13 -9.14
C GLN A 202 -5.54 -15.34 -7.95
N ALA A 203 -5.05 -14.26 -7.33
CA ALA A 203 -4.09 -14.33 -6.24
C ALA A 203 -4.17 -13.11 -5.29
N PHE A 204 -3.06 -12.83 -4.63
CA PHE A 204 -2.83 -11.70 -3.71
C PHE A 204 -1.84 -10.74 -4.37
N GLY A 205 -1.79 -9.47 -3.95
CA GLY A 205 -0.83 -8.52 -4.52
C GLY A 205 -1.12 -8.18 -5.99
N SER A 206 -1.62 -6.98 -6.32
CA SER A 206 -1.67 -6.54 -7.72
C SER A 206 -0.59 -5.54 -8.09
N GLY A 207 -0.11 -4.71 -7.18
CA GLY A 207 1.16 -4.00 -7.33
C GLY A 207 2.32 -4.97 -7.08
N VAL A 208 2.60 -5.31 -5.82
CA VAL A 208 3.69 -6.22 -5.45
C VAL A 208 3.18 -7.42 -4.64
N LEU A 209 3.72 -8.59 -4.93
CA LEU A 209 3.49 -9.82 -4.19
C LEU A 209 4.82 -10.38 -3.68
N ALA A 210 5.11 -10.19 -2.39
CA ALA A 210 6.34 -10.61 -1.73
C ALA A 210 6.12 -11.79 -0.78
N HIS A 211 7.02 -12.78 -0.84
CA HIS A 211 7.00 -13.96 0.02
C HIS A 211 8.41 -14.32 0.44
N SER A 212 8.69 -14.39 1.75
CA SER A 212 10.03 -14.71 2.26
C SER A 212 11.12 -13.82 1.65
N SER A 213 10.84 -12.52 1.48
CA SER A 213 11.61 -11.61 0.62
C SER A 213 11.95 -10.27 1.29
N ALA A 214 12.90 -9.54 0.71
CA ALA A 214 13.18 -8.15 1.05
C ALA A 214 12.64 -7.22 -0.06
N LEU A 215 11.75 -6.30 0.29
CA LEU A 215 11.15 -5.33 -0.62
C LEU A 215 11.44 -3.91 -0.16
N THR A 216 12.02 -3.11 -1.05
CA THR A 216 12.21 -1.66 -0.84
C THR A 216 11.42 -0.90 -1.91
N LEU A 217 10.56 0.01 -1.48
CA LEU A 217 9.82 0.95 -2.32
C LEU A 217 10.24 2.37 -1.94
N GLU A 218 10.75 3.12 -2.91
CA GLU A 218 11.17 4.51 -2.72
C GLU A 218 10.58 5.42 -3.80
N ARG A 219 10.05 6.59 -3.43
CA ARG A 219 9.60 7.61 -4.41
C ARG A 219 8.74 7.02 -5.53
N THR A 220 7.87 6.09 -5.17
CA THR A 220 7.13 5.24 -6.10
C THR A 220 5.64 5.41 -5.85
N ASP A 221 4.89 5.43 -6.95
CA ASP A 221 3.44 5.53 -6.92
C ASP A 221 2.81 4.16 -7.16
N VAL A 222 1.91 3.75 -6.27
CA VAL A 222 1.13 2.50 -6.35
C VAL A 222 -0.34 2.86 -6.44
N ILE A 223 -0.87 2.89 -7.66
CA ILE A 223 -2.14 3.57 -7.97
C ILE A 223 -3.16 2.65 -8.64
N LYS A 224 -4.41 2.66 -8.17
CA LYS A 224 -5.55 1.99 -8.84
C LYS A 224 -5.32 0.50 -9.10
N ASN A 225 -4.51 -0.15 -8.28
CA ASN A 225 -4.31 -1.60 -8.38
C ASN A 225 -5.49 -2.29 -7.72
N HIS A 226 -5.94 -3.40 -8.32
CA HIS A 226 -7.10 -4.15 -7.83
C HIS A 226 -6.79 -5.63 -7.65
N VAL A 227 -7.23 -6.20 -6.53
CA VAL A 227 -7.02 -7.63 -6.24
C VAL A 227 -8.29 -8.21 -5.60
N ALA A 228 -8.62 -9.45 -5.96
CA ALA A 228 -9.72 -10.19 -5.34
C ALA A 228 -9.36 -10.71 -3.93
N GLY A 229 -8.06 -10.89 -3.66
CA GLY A 229 -7.51 -11.26 -2.36
C GLY A 229 -7.12 -10.04 -1.52
N GLN A 230 -5.99 -10.13 -0.82
CA GLN A 230 -5.42 -9.09 0.04
C GLN A 230 -4.29 -8.31 -0.64
N GLY A 231 -4.04 -7.08 -0.18
CA GLY A 231 -2.83 -6.33 -0.53
C GLY A 231 -2.84 -5.82 -1.96
N ALA A 232 -3.81 -5.01 -2.37
CA ALA A 232 -3.89 -4.59 -3.78
C ALA A 232 -2.64 -3.81 -4.22
N GLY A 233 -2.16 -2.86 -3.40
CA GLY A 233 -0.86 -2.23 -3.60
C GLY A 233 0.28 -3.23 -3.37
N VAL A 234 0.44 -3.71 -2.13
CA VAL A 234 1.45 -4.72 -1.77
C VAL A 234 0.83 -5.78 -0.88
N PHE A 235 1.14 -7.03 -1.19
CA PHE A 235 1.03 -8.15 -0.27
C PHE A 235 2.44 -8.59 0.14
N ALA A 236 2.66 -8.76 1.44
CA ALA A 236 3.90 -9.29 2.00
C ALA A 236 3.63 -10.34 3.09
N HIS A 237 4.33 -11.47 2.99
CA HIS A 237 4.31 -12.53 3.99
C HIS A 237 5.74 -13.01 4.26
N ASP A 238 6.09 -13.23 5.54
CA ASP A 238 7.43 -13.67 5.95
C ASP A 238 8.54 -12.76 5.40
N SER A 239 8.29 -11.45 5.29
CA SER A 239 9.12 -10.53 4.50
C SER A 239 9.58 -9.32 5.31
N THR A 240 10.59 -8.63 4.79
CA THR A 240 10.97 -7.27 5.24
C THR A 240 10.55 -6.26 4.19
N VAL A 241 9.79 -5.24 4.58
CA VAL A 241 9.23 -4.23 3.68
C VAL A 241 9.62 -2.84 4.17
N SER A 242 10.33 -2.09 3.32
CA SER A 242 10.66 -0.68 3.53
C SER A 242 9.92 0.18 2.51
N VAL A 243 9.25 1.24 2.99
CA VAL A 243 8.41 2.15 2.20
C VAL A 243 8.81 3.58 2.55
N THR A 244 9.41 4.31 1.61
CA THR A 244 9.88 5.70 1.83
C THR A 244 9.43 6.60 0.70
N ASP A 245 8.75 7.71 1.01
CA ASP A 245 8.25 8.67 0.00
C ASP A 245 7.31 8.03 -1.04
N VAL A 246 6.48 7.07 -0.62
CA VAL A 246 5.61 6.29 -1.50
C VAL A 246 4.16 6.73 -1.36
N ARG A 247 3.42 6.71 -2.47
CA ARG A 247 1.98 7.00 -2.47
C ARG A 247 1.18 5.75 -2.86
N PHE A 248 0.26 5.34 -2.01
CA PHE A 248 -0.75 4.31 -2.26
C PHE A 248 -2.09 4.99 -2.49
N ILE A 249 -2.54 5.07 -3.75
CA ILE A 249 -3.72 5.86 -4.11
C ILE A 249 -4.78 4.99 -4.79
N GLU A 250 -6.01 5.05 -4.30
CA GLU A 250 -7.18 4.40 -4.91
C GLU A 250 -6.99 2.89 -5.19
N ASN A 251 -6.19 2.20 -4.37
CA ASN A 251 -6.05 0.75 -4.49
C ASN A 251 -7.28 0.07 -3.89
N ARG A 252 -7.69 -1.07 -4.46
CA ARG A 252 -8.91 -1.79 -4.07
C ARG A 252 -8.65 -3.27 -3.83
N SER A 253 -8.93 -3.73 -2.61
CA SER A 253 -8.82 -5.14 -2.21
C SER A 253 -10.20 -5.67 -1.81
N ASP A 254 -10.64 -6.78 -2.39
CA ASP A 254 -11.91 -7.40 -1.99
C ASP A 254 -11.77 -8.19 -0.66
N ALA A 255 -10.59 -8.16 -0.02
CA ALA A 255 -10.37 -8.66 1.33
C ALA A 255 -9.76 -7.58 2.26
N ASN A 256 -8.49 -7.68 2.65
CA ASN A 256 -7.87 -6.78 3.64
C ASN A 256 -6.71 -5.98 3.02
N GLY A 257 -6.41 -4.82 3.61
CA GLY A 257 -5.25 -3.98 3.26
C GLY A 257 -5.18 -3.59 1.78
N ALA A 258 -5.91 -2.57 1.32
CA ALA A 258 -5.86 -2.22 -0.11
C ALA A 258 -4.53 -1.61 -0.52
N GLY A 259 -3.93 -0.77 0.32
CA GLY A 259 -2.58 -0.26 0.11
C GLY A 259 -1.54 -1.34 0.41
N LEU A 260 -1.50 -1.78 1.68
CA LEU A 260 -0.54 -2.76 2.20
C LEU A 260 -1.25 -3.85 2.99
N PHE A 261 -0.90 -5.09 2.71
CA PHE A 261 -1.21 -6.25 3.55
C PHE A 261 0.09 -6.94 3.96
N VAL A 262 0.38 -6.99 5.25
CA VAL A 262 1.65 -7.49 5.78
C VAL A 262 1.42 -8.54 6.88
N THR A 263 2.05 -9.70 6.78
CA THR A 263 1.89 -10.77 7.78
C THR A 263 3.19 -11.48 8.10
N ASP A 264 3.41 -11.83 9.36
CA ASP A 264 4.62 -12.54 9.78
C ASP A 264 5.90 -11.83 9.32
N SER A 265 5.90 -10.49 9.34
CA SER A 265 6.85 -9.66 8.60
C SER A 265 7.35 -8.46 9.42
N THR A 266 8.31 -7.72 8.89
CA THR A 266 8.69 -6.38 9.36
C THR A 266 8.30 -5.34 8.33
N LEU A 267 7.62 -4.28 8.77
CA LEU A 267 7.22 -3.14 7.94
C LEU A 267 7.74 -1.83 8.53
N THR A 268 8.47 -1.07 7.72
CA THR A 268 8.84 0.32 8.01
C THR A 268 8.25 1.22 6.93
N VAL A 269 7.50 2.24 7.35
CA VAL A 269 6.88 3.23 6.48
C VAL A 269 7.31 4.62 6.93
N THR A 270 7.86 5.42 6.03
CA THR A 270 8.30 6.79 6.31
C THR A 270 7.84 7.73 5.20
N ASN A 271 7.25 8.86 5.57
CA ASN A 271 6.82 9.90 4.63
C ASN A 271 5.93 9.38 3.49
N ALA A 272 5.01 8.46 3.83
CA ALA A 272 4.11 7.85 2.85
C ALA A 272 2.72 8.47 2.88
N GLU A 273 2.02 8.39 1.75
CA GLU A 273 0.62 8.79 1.60
C GLU A 273 -0.24 7.57 1.26
N PHE A 274 -1.29 7.34 2.03
CA PHE A 274 -2.34 6.37 1.76
C PHE A 274 -3.63 7.13 1.54
N ASP A 275 -4.03 7.30 0.28
CA ASP A 275 -5.21 8.09 -0.08
C ASP A 275 -6.26 7.21 -0.76
N LYS A 276 -7.49 7.27 -0.28
CA LYS A 276 -8.67 6.65 -0.93
C LYS A 276 -8.55 5.15 -1.21
N ASN A 277 -7.79 4.43 -0.38
CA ASN A 277 -7.68 2.99 -0.49
C ASN A 277 -8.93 2.33 0.10
N VAL A 278 -9.47 1.34 -0.60
CA VAL A 278 -10.77 0.75 -0.25
C VAL A 278 -10.66 -0.77 -0.11
N THR A 279 -11.23 -1.30 0.98
CA THR A 279 -11.37 -2.75 1.17
C THR A 279 -12.77 -3.18 1.53
N VAL A 280 -13.10 -4.45 1.33
CA VAL A 280 -14.35 -5.07 1.82
C VAL A 280 -14.17 -5.69 3.21
N GLY A 281 -12.93 -5.89 3.66
CA GLY A 281 -12.56 -6.45 4.95
C GLY A 281 -12.03 -5.40 5.92
N ARG A 282 -10.77 -5.57 6.36
CA ARG A 282 -10.13 -4.78 7.41
C ARG A 282 -8.93 -3.99 6.89
N GLY A 283 -8.71 -2.82 7.49
CA GLY A 283 -7.58 -1.95 7.17
C GLY A 283 -7.71 -1.39 5.76
N GLY A 284 -8.52 -0.34 5.58
CA GLY A 284 -8.81 0.22 4.24
C GLY A 284 -7.54 0.54 3.45
N ALA A 285 -6.50 1.03 4.11
CA ALA A 285 -5.16 1.17 3.55
C ALA A 285 -4.22 0.05 4.00
N LEU A 286 -4.06 -0.14 5.31
CA LEU A 286 -3.02 -0.99 5.89
C LEU A 286 -3.63 -2.08 6.77
N TYR A 287 -3.30 -3.33 6.48
CA TYR A 287 -3.52 -4.44 7.39
C TYR A 287 -2.17 -5.06 7.74
N ALA A 288 -1.90 -5.24 9.04
CA ALA A 288 -0.73 -5.99 9.48
C ALA A 288 -1.05 -7.00 10.59
N ALA A 289 -0.48 -8.21 10.52
CA ALA A 289 -0.64 -9.20 11.57
C ALA A 289 0.64 -9.97 11.91
N ARG A 290 0.83 -10.32 13.20
CA ARG A 290 2.03 -11.03 13.71
C ARG A 290 3.33 -10.41 13.17
N SER A 291 3.38 -9.10 13.15
CA SER A 291 4.43 -8.33 12.47
C SER A 291 4.96 -7.23 13.38
N THR A 292 6.16 -6.76 13.08
CA THR A 292 6.69 -5.51 13.64
C THR A 292 6.41 -4.38 12.66
N VAL A 293 5.77 -3.30 13.10
CA VAL A 293 5.34 -2.20 12.25
C VAL A 293 5.80 -0.87 12.82
N THR A 294 6.51 -0.10 12.00
CA THR A 294 6.87 1.29 12.28
C THR A 294 6.31 2.19 11.18
N VAL A 295 5.54 3.22 11.54
CA VAL A 295 5.00 4.21 10.61
C VAL A 295 5.32 5.60 11.10
N GLU A 296 6.04 6.37 10.29
CA GLU A 296 6.53 7.69 10.67
C GLU A 296 6.16 8.73 9.63
N ASN A 297 5.78 9.92 10.09
CA ASN A 297 5.60 11.12 9.25
C ASN A 297 4.69 10.89 8.03
N SER A 298 3.63 10.09 8.19
CA SER A 298 2.81 9.62 7.07
C SER A 298 1.36 10.12 7.14
N TRP A 299 0.61 9.96 6.05
CA TRP A 299 -0.79 10.38 5.95
C TRP A 299 -1.67 9.23 5.51
N PHE A 300 -2.79 9.04 6.21
CA PHE A 300 -3.88 8.14 5.86
C PHE A 300 -5.13 8.98 5.67
N THR A 301 -5.50 9.25 4.42
CA THR A 301 -6.60 10.12 4.05
C THR A 301 -7.69 9.37 3.27
N GLU A 302 -8.95 9.60 3.65
CA GLU A 302 -10.11 9.13 2.88
C GLU A 302 -10.12 7.61 2.60
N ASN A 303 -9.41 6.81 3.39
CA ASN A 303 -9.39 5.35 3.24
C ASN A 303 -10.66 4.76 3.84
N ALA A 304 -11.14 3.67 3.25
CA ALA A 304 -12.42 3.11 3.63
C ALA A 304 -12.42 1.59 3.74
N THR A 305 -13.18 1.10 4.71
CA THR A 305 -13.68 -0.28 4.72
C THR A 305 -15.17 -0.25 4.39
N GLN A 306 -15.56 -0.99 3.35
CA GLN A 306 -16.91 -1.01 2.78
C GLN A 306 -17.59 -2.34 3.04
N PHE A 307 -18.76 -2.32 3.66
CA PHE A 307 -19.56 -3.54 3.82
C PHE A 307 -20.40 -3.75 2.56
N LEU A 308 -20.06 -4.73 1.71
CA LEU A 308 -20.91 -5.12 0.59
C LEU A 308 -22.08 -5.97 1.12
N SER A 309 -23.28 -5.40 1.15
CA SER A 309 -24.52 -6.10 1.55
C SER A 309 -24.91 -7.25 0.61
N PHE A 310 -24.27 -7.39 -0.55
CA PHE A 310 -24.53 -8.44 -1.53
C PHE A 310 -23.21 -9.16 -1.89
N GLY A 311 -22.96 -10.34 -1.33
CA GLY A 311 -21.93 -11.24 -1.87
C GLY A 311 -21.18 -12.12 -0.87
N HIS A 312 -21.02 -11.68 0.37
CA HIS A 312 -20.62 -12.57 1.46
C HIS A 312 -21.86 -12.82 2.31
N GLY A 313 -22.68 -13.79 1.87
CA GLY A 313 -23.65 -14.39 2.78
C GLY A 313 -22.93 -14.79 4.07
N GLU A 314 -23.64 -14.74 5.19
CA GLU A 314 -23.18 -15.41 6.41
C GLU A 314 -22.55 -16.74 6.00
N VAL A 315 -21.23 -16.85 6.08
CA VAL A 315 -20.58 -18.14 5.91
C VAL A 315 -21.06 -18.90 7.12
N GLN A 316 -22.01 -19.83 6.94
CA GLN A 316 -22.63 -20.56 8.06
C GLN A 316 -21.54 -21.02 9.04
N GLY A 317 -21.59 -20.51 10.28
CA GLY A 317 -20.63 -20.81 11.34
C GLY A 317 -19.49 -19.78 11.54
N ARG A 318 -19.36 -18.75 10.72
CA ARG A 318 -18.54 -17.55 10.99
C ARG A 318 -19.49 -16.35 11.07
N GLY A 319 -19.58 -15.73 12.25
CA GLY A 319 -20.35 -14.49 12.44
C GLY A 319 -19.94 -13.39 11.43
N PRO A 320 -20.68 -12.27 11.39
CA PRO A 320 -20.45 -11.20 10.42
C PRO A 320 -18.96 -10.84 10.35
N VAL A 321 -18.39 -10.78 9.13
CA VAL A 321 -17.01 -10.36 8.93
C VAL A 321 -16.88 -8.98 9.56
N LYS A 322 -16.13 -8.88 10.66
CA LYS A 322 -15.86 -7.61 11.34
C LYS A 322 -15.03 -6.72 10.41
N VAL A 323 -15.71 -5.90 9.61
CA VAL A 323 -15.19 -4.80 8.80
C VAL A 323 -14.75 -3.69 9.77
N ARG A 324 -13.43 -3.49 9.90
CA ARG A 324 -12.84 -2.64 10.94
C ARG A 324 -11.57 -1.94 10.43
N GLY A 325 -11.33 -0.72 10.89
CA GLY A 325 -10.10 0.02 10.61
C GLY A 325 -10.16 0.67 9.25
N GLY A 326 -10.90 1.79 9.12
CA GLY A 326 -11.06 2.48 7.84
C GLY A 326 -9.73 2.87 7.20
N ALA A 327 -8.72 3.21 7.99
CA ALA A 327 -7.33 3.36 7.53
C ALA A 327 -6.50 2.11 7.79
N ALA A 328 -6.39 1.70 9.05
CA ALA A 328 -5.41 0.70 9.47
C ALA A 328 -6.01 -0.35 10.41
N TYR A 329 -5.55 -1.59 10.29
CA TYR A 329 -5.89 -2.67 11.21
C TYR A 329 -4.66 -3.49 11.60
N PHE A 330 -4.46 -3.68 12.90
CA PHE A 330 -3.33 -4.42 13.47
C PHE A 330 -3.83 -5.63 14.27
N ARG A 331 -3.22 -6.80 14.05
CA ARG A 331 -3.54 -8.02 14.78
C ARG A 331 -2.30 -8.74 15.29
N ASP A 332 -2.21 -8.96 16.59
CA ASP A 332 -1.07 -9.65 17.21
C ASP A 332 0.30 -9.05 16.84
N ALA A 333 0.35 -7.73 16.60
CA ALA A 333 1.54 -7.01 16.11
C ALA A 333 2.24 -6.19 17.21
N ASP A 334 3.49 -5.78 16.98
CA ASP A 334 4.17 -4.71 17.73
C ASP A 334 4.23 -3.47 16.83
N VAL A 335 3.54 -2.41 17.23
CA VAL A 335 3.22 -1.27 16.37
C VAL A 335 3.70 0.02 17.02
N THR A 336 4.50 0.78 16.29
CA THR A 336 4.90 2.15 16.63
C THR A 336 4.47 3.10 15.51
N ILE A 337 3.73 4.15 15.86
CA ILE A 337 3.27 5.18 14.91
C ILE A 337 3.65 6.55 15.47
N SER A 338 4.33 7.35 14.64
CA SER A 338 4.80 8.69 15.00
C SER A 338 4.58 9.69 13.87
N GLY A 339 4.37 10.97 14.19
CA GLY A 339 4.28 12.04 13.17
C GLY A 339 3.15 11.86 12.16
N THR A 340 2.16 10.99 12.43
CA THR A 340 1.26 10.45 11.40
C THR A 340 -0.16 10.98 11.56
N THR A 341 -0.81 11.30 10.45
CA THR A 341 -2.19 11.82 10.44
C THR A 341 -3.15 10.83 9.80
N PHE A 342 -4.21 10.49 10.52
CA PHE A 342 -5.37 9.74 10.04
C PHE A 342 -6.55 10.70 9.88
N ALA A 343 -6.89 11.08 8.64
CA ALA A 343 -7.94 12.04 8.37
C ALA A 343 -9.04 11.52 7.43
N ASN A 344 -10.31 11.79 7.74
CA ASN A 344 -11.46 11.47 6.88
C ASN A 344 -11.58 9.98 6.52
N ASN A 345 -11.03 9.07 7.33
CA ASN A 345 -11.13 7.63 7.06
C ASN A 345 -12.48 7.11 7.54
N LYS A 346 -12.99 6.07 6.87
CA LYS A 346 -14.35 5.57 7.06
C LYS A 346 -14.38 4.06 7.32
N ALA A 347 -15.13 3.64 8.33
CA ALA A 347 -15.49 2.23 8.51
C ALA A 347 -17.01 2.04 8.55
N ASP A 348 -17.53 1.14 7.70
CA ASP A 348 -18.96 0.82 7.65
C ASP A 348 -19.47 0.01 8.84
N MET A 349 -18.59 -0.43 9.75
CA MET A 349 -18.95 -0.93 11.09
C MET A 349 -18.18 -0.16 12.17
N GLU A 350 -17.08 -0.70 12.71
CA GLU A 350 -16.35 -0.09 13.84
C GLU A 350 -14.95 0.39 13.41
N CYS A 351 -14.32 1.21 14.23
CA CYS A 351 -12.89 1.58 14.11
C CYS A 351 -12.64 2.44 12.86
N GLY A 352 -13.21 3.65 12.84
CA GLY A 352 -13.27 4.52 11.67
C GLY A 352 -11.90 4.83 11.08
N ALA A 353 -10.88 5.04 11.90
CA ALA A 353 -9.49 5.15 11.47
C ALA A 353 -8.69 3.87 11.74
N LEU A 354 -8.49 3.52 13.01
CA LEU A 354 -7.54 2.47 13.41
C LEU A 354 -8.19 1.40 14.28
N GLY A 355 -8.03 0.13 13.91
CA GLY A 355 -8.37 -1.02 14.75
C GLY A 355 -7.12 -1.77 15.22
N SER A 356 -7.10 -2.21 16.48
CA SER A 356 -6.00 -3.00 17.03
C SER A 356 -6.54 -4.17 17.87
N GLU A 357 -6.07 -5.38 17.59
CA GLU A 357 -6.43 -6.62 18.28
C GLU A 357 -5.17 -7.35 18.75
N GLY A 358 -5.05 -7.70 20.03
CA GLY A 358 -3.92 -8.50 20.55
C GLY A 358 -2.54 -7.85 20.36
N SER A 359 -2.47 -6.55 20.07
CA SER A 359 -1.26 -5.86 19.63
C SER A 359 -0.68 -4.97 20.72
N LYS A 360 0.65 -4.76 20.67
CA LYS A 360 1.31 -3.68 21.41
C LYS A 360 1.23 -2.44 20.51
N LEU A 361 0.62 -1.37 21.01
CA LEU A 361 0.33 -0.17 20.23
C LEU A 361 0.93 1.05 20.90
N VAL A 362 1.92 1.67 20.25
CA VAL A 362 2.56 2.91 20.67
C VAL A 362 2.28 3.97 19.61
N ILE A 363 1.48 4.97 19.94
CA ILE A 363 1.17 6.11 19.06
C ILE A 363 1.59 7.39 19.75
N TYR A 364 2.37 8.21 19.07
CA TYR A 364 2.72 9.52 19.57
C TYR A 364 2.88 10.56 18.46
N ASN A 365 2.85 11.84 18.83
CA ASN A 365 3.02 12.95 17.88
C ASN A 365 2.14 12.80 16.62
N SER A 366 0.87 12.43 16.80
CA SER A 366 0.00 11.99 15.69
C SER A 366 -1.36 12.69 15.73
N ALA A 367 -2.17 12.54 14.69
CA ALA A 367 -3.50 13.13 14.62
C ALA A 367 -4.58 12.16 14.11
N PHE A 368 -5.77 12.23 14.69
CA PHE A 368 -6.99 11.57 14.22
C PHE A 368 -8.07 12.62 14.00
N LEU A 369 -8.38 12.89 12.74
CA LEU A 369 -9.21 14.02 12.33
C LEU A 369 -10.39 13.55 11.49
N HIS A 370 -11.62 13.87 11.89
CA HIS A 370 -12.80 13.66 11.04
C HIS A 370 -12.98 12.22 10.53
N ASN A 371 -12.51 11.23 11.29
CA ASN A 371 -12.74 9.82 10.94
C ASN A 371 -14.15 9.42 11.36
N TRP A 372 -14.73 8.48 10.61
CA TRP A 372 -16.12 8.09 10.76
C TRP A 372 -16.29 6.58 10.92
N SER A 373 -17.14 6.17 11.85
CA SER A 373 -17.61 4.79 11.97
C SER A 373 -19.13 4.71 12.07
N LYS A 374 -19.73 3.68 11.48
CA LYS A 374 -21.17 3.46 11.62
C LYS A 374 -21.55 3.10 13.05
N GLU A 375 -20.76 2.21 13.65
CA GLU A 375 -20.80 1.80 15.04
C GLU A 375 -19.73 2.58 15.82
N SER A 376 -19.01 1.96 16.76
CA SER A 376 -18.11 2.63 17.69
C SER A 376 -16.66 2.78 17.26
N GLY A 377 -15.95 3.68 17.94
CA GLY A 377 -14.51 3.89 17.78
C GLY A 377 -14.20 4.66 16.51
N SER A 378 -14.79 5.84 16.33
CA SER A 378 -14.61 6.62 15.11
C SER A 378 -13.14 6.95 14.82
N ALA A 379 -12.36 7.29 15.85
CA ALA A 379 -10.90 7.38 15.73
C ALA A 379 -10.25 6.01 15.85
N MET A 380 -10.56 5.26 16.92
CA MET A 380 -9.80 4.06 17.27
C MET A 380 -10.65 2.98 17.97
N CYS A 381 -10.33 1.71 17.72
CA CYS A 381 -10.72 0.59 18.58
C CYS A 381 -9.51 -0.18 19.10
N ILE A 382 -9.59 -0.58 20.36
CA ILE A 382 -8.57 -1.34 21.06
C ILE A 382 -9.18 -2.62 21.66
N ASP A 383 -8.65 -3.75 21.24
CA ASP A 383 -9.03 -5.07 21.73
C ASP A 383 -7.78 -5.83 22.18
N ALA A 384 -7.73 -6.22 23.46
CA ALA A 384 -6.65 -6.97 24.07
C ALA A 384 -5.25 -6.34 23.88
N SER A 385 -5.07 -5.08 24.29
CA SER A 385 -3.77 -4.41 24.15
C SER A 385 -2.69 -5.08 25.00
N LYS A 386 -1.46 -5.17 24.46
CA LYS A 386 -0.32 -5.74 25.18
C LYS A 386 0.35 -4.72 26.11
N PRO A 387 1.01 -5.15 27.19
CA PRO A 387 1.79 -4.26 28.07
C PRO A 387 2.79 -3.40 27.29
N GLY A 388 2.97 -2.15 27.73
CA GLY A 388 3.80 -1.16 27.03
C GLY A 388 3.07 -0.37 25.93
N SER A 389 1.77 -0.61 25.73
CA SER A 389 0.95 0.20 24.82
C SER A 389 0.66 1.59 25.39
N LEU A 390 0.74 2.61 24.53
CA LEU A 390 0.64 4.03 24.88
C LEU A 390 0.05 4.83 23.71
N VAL A 391 -0.87 5.75 24.01
CA VAL A 391 -1.26 6.85 23.13
C VAL A 391 -0.93 8.16 23.85
N SER A 392 -0.01 8.94 23.26
CA SER A 392 0.46 10.18 23.86
C SER A 392 0.66 11.26 22.81
N MET A 393 0.69 12.54 23.18
CA MET A 393 0.99 13.65 22.26
C MET A 393 0.17 13.57 20.96
N THR A 394 -1.10 13.20 21.06
CA THR A 394 -1.97 12.98 19.90
C THR A 394 -3.11 13.99 19.88
N TRP A 395 -3.41 14.52 18.69
CA TRP A 395 -4.53 15.43 18.44
C TRP A 395 -5.74 14.66 17.91
N ILE A 396 -6.87 14.70 18.61
CA ILE A 396 -8.06 13.92 18.27
C ILE A 396 -9.24 14.88 18.18
N GLU A 397 -9.76 15.11 16.96
CA GLU A 397 -10.77 16.14 16.69
C GLU A 397 -11.79 15.69 15.64
N GLY A 398 -13.06 16.00 15.90
CA GLY A 398 -14.13 15.90 14.91
C GLY A 398 -14.44 14.49 14.41
N ASN A 399 -14.01 13.45 15.13
CA ASN A 399 -14.28 12.06 14.76
C ASN A 399 -15.71 11.68 15.20
N ASP A 400 -16.47 11.07 14.30
CA ASP A 400 -17.92 10.88 14.48
C ASP A 400 -18.34 9.41 14.34
N SER A 401 -19.26 8.99 15.20
CA SER A 401 -19.84 7.66 15.25
C SER A 401 -21.35 7.75 15.22
N THR A 402 -22.01 6.96 14.38
CA THR A 402 -23.49 6.93 14.32
C THR A 402 -24.11 5.85 15.20
N HIS A 403 -23.36 5.28 16.16
CA HIS A 403 -23.90 4.24 17.03
C HIS A 403 -25.04 4.80 17.88
N ARG A 404 -26.19 4.10 17.92
CA ARG A 404 -27.42 4.62 18.53
C ARG A 404 -27.32 4.80 20.04
N ASP A 405 -26.63 3.87 20.70
CA ASP A 405 -26.62 3.78 22.17
C ASP A 405 -25.27 4.18 22.79
N TYR A 406 -24.21 4.19 21.99
CA TYR A 406 -22.83 4.32 22.49
C TYR A 406 -21.87 4.95 21.45
N PRO A 407 -22.22 6.12 20.88
CA PRO A 407 -21.38 6.80 19.89
C PRO A 407 -20.07 7.23 20.55
N SER A 408 -18.93 6.69 20.10
CA SER A 408 -17.66 6.86 20.79
C SER A 408 -16.47 7.12 19.87
N THR A 409 -15.56 7.97 20.35
CA THR A 409 -14.31 8.30 19.65
C THR A 409 -13.28 7.17 19.76
N VAL A 410 -13.06 6.66 20.97
CA VAL A 410 -12.20 5.49 21.21
C VAL A 410 -12.98 4.39 21.92
N PHE A 411 -12.89 3.17 21.39
CA PHE A 411 -13.64 2.02 21.86
C PHE A 411 -12.72 0.92 22.39
N PHE A 412 -12.96 0.46 23.62
CA PHE A 412 -12.20 -0.62 24.27
C PHE A 412 -13.08 -1.84 24.47
N GLN A 413 -12.60 -3.01 24.01
CA GLN A 413 -13.36 -4.25 24.02
C GLN A 413 -12.91 -5.21 25.13
N ASN A 414 -11.66 -5.71 25.07
CA ASN A 414 -11.14 -6.68 26.04
C ASN A 414 -9.69 -6.38 26.49
N GLY A 415 -9.25 -7.11 27.52
CA GLY A 415 -7.85 -7.22 27.93
C GLY A 415 -7.28 -6.00 28.65
N PRO A 416 -5.95 -5.95 28.88
CA PRO A 416 -5.32 -4.83 29.56
C PRO A 416 -5.55 -3.54 28.78
N LEU A 417 -5.71 -2.44 29.51
CA LEU A 417 -5.87 -1.13 28.92
C LEU A 417 -4.52 -0.48 28.63
N LEU A 418 -4.42 0.18 27.48
CA LEU A 418 -3.26 1.01 27.14
C LEU A 418 -3.30 2.34 27.90
N GLN A 419 -2.13 2.95 28.08
CA GLN A 419 -2.05 4.27 28.71
C GLN A 419 -2.46 5.37 27.72
N ILE A 420 -3.34 6.29 28.11
CA ILE A 420 -3.73 7.45 27.29
C ILE A 420 -3.40 8.72 28.07
N SER A 421 -2.33 9.42 27.69
CA SER A 421 -1.92 10.61 28.44
C SER A 421 -1.29 11.67 27.56
N ASN A 422 -1.36 12.94 27.97
CA ASN A 422 -0.76 14.05 27.23
C ASN A 422 -1.31 14.20 25.80
N ASN A 423 -2.60 13.98 25.60
CA ASN A 423 -3.30 14.16 24.33
C ASN A 423 -4.26 15.36 24.36
N ASN A 424 -4.70 15.79 23.18
CA ASN A 424 -5.76 16.77 23.01
C ASN A 424 -7.00 16.12 22.41
N PHE A 425 -8.10 16.09 23.16
CA PHE A 425 -9.39 15.61 22.73
C PHE A 425 -10.34 16.78 22.52
N PHE A 426 -10.93 16.87 21.33
CA PHE A 426 -12.01 17.78 20.96
C PHE A 426 -13.19 16.92 20.48
N VAL A 427 -14.01 16.52 21.45
CA VAL A 427 -15.14 15.61 21.25
C VAL A 427 -16.41 16.44 21.04
N GLU A 428 -17.16 16.12 19.98
CA GLU A 428 -18.45 16.75 19.69
C GLU A 428 -19.49 16.39 20.75
N GLU A 429 -20.48 17.25 21.00
CA GLU A 429 -21.50 17.04 22.04
C GLU A 429 -22.33 15.76 21.84
N THR A 430 -22.39 15.23 20.60
CA THR A 430 -23.10 14.00 20.25
C THR A 430 -22.27 12.72 20.47
N GLN A 431 -21.01 12.86 20.86
CA GLN A 431 -20.05 11.76 21.02
C GLN A 431 -19.61 11.63 22.47
N VAL A 432 -19.25 10.41 22.89
CA VAL A 432 -18.41 10.22 24.08
C VAL A 432 -16.96 10.01 23.67
N ALA A 433 -16.03 10.48 24.50
CA ALA A 433 -14.61 10.26 24.26
C ALA A 433 -14.32 8.75 24.26
N PHE A 434 -14.81 8.06 25.29
CA PHE A 434 -14.49 6.65 25.53
C PHE A 434 -15.72 5.80 25.77
N HIS A 435 -15.72 4.62 25.14
CA HIS A 435 -16.59 3.52 25.53
C HIS A 435 -15.73 2.33 25.96
N ASN A 436 -15.82 1.95 27.23
CA ASN A 436 -14.99 0.91 27.83
C ASN A 436 -15.83 -0.31 28.23
N LEU A 437 -15.75 -1.39 27.46
CA LEU A 437 -16.40 -2.67 27.78
C LEU A 437 -15.52 -3.59 28.65
N THR A 438 -14.31 -3.16 28.99
CA THR A 438 -13.45 -3.95 29.87
C THR A 438 -13.91 -3.81 31.33
N ASN A 439 -13.54 -4.79 32.15
CA ASN A 439 -13.71 -4.72 33.61
C ASN A 439 -12.56 -3.97 34.32
N LEU A 440 -11.68 -3.30 33.56
CA LEU A 440 -10.51 -2.61 34.07
C LEU A 440 -10.73 -1.10 34.09
N THR A 441 -10.11 -0.43 35.06
CA THR A 441 -10.09 1.04 35.13
C THR A 441 -9.15 1.61 34.07
N LEU A 442 -9.68 2.44 33.16
CA LEU A 442 -8.90 3.16 32.17
C LEU A 442 -8.16 4.33 32.82
N LYS A 443 -6.85 4.41 32.58
CA LYS A 443 -6.01 5.54 33.01
C LYS A 443 -5.83 6.51 31.85
N ALA A 444 -6.60 7.60 31.89
CA ALA A 444 -6.64 8.65 30.89
C ALA A 444 -6.22 10.02 31.47
N HIS A 445 -5.12 10.04 32.24
CA HIS A 445 -4.67 11.24 32.94
C HIS A 445 -3.85 12.18 32.03
N GLN A 446 -3.71 13.43 32.45
CA GLN A 446 -2.90 14.46 31.80
C GLN A 446 -3.32 14.76 30.36
N ASN A 447 -4.58 14.52 30.00
CA ASN A 447 -5.13 14.92 28.71
C ASN A 447 -5.80 16.30 28.83
N TRP A 448 -5.82 17.03 27.72
CA TRP A 448 -6.70 18.17 27.51
C TRP A 448 -7.97 17.69 26.82
N TRP A 449 -9.12 18.12 27.32
CA TRP A 449 -10.44 17.63 26.90
C TRP A 449 -11.28 18.70 26.20
N GLY A 450 -10.63 19.79 25.73
CA GLY A 450 -11.32 20.94 25.16
C GLY A 450 -11.91 21.91 26.18
N THR A 451 -12.00 21.53 27.46
CA THR A 451 -12.58 22.33 28.54
C THR A 451 -12.01 21.96 29.91
N THR A 452 -12.11 22.87 30.88
CA THR A 452 -11.87 22.63 32.32
C THR A 452 -13.16 22.50 33.14
N ASP A 453 -14.32 22.63 32.49
CA ASP A 453 -15.65 22.50 33.10
C ASP A 453 -15.92 21.04 33.49
N GLU A 454 -15.99 20.75 34.79
CA GLU A 454 -16.15 19.39 35.32
C GLU A 454 -17.44 18.70 34.87
N ASP A 455 -18.53 19.42 34.67
CA ASP A 455 -19.81 18.83 34.27
C ASP A 455 -19.75 18.40 32.80
N ARG A 456 -19.15 19.23 31.94
CA ARG A 456 -18.86 18.89 30.54
C ARG A 456 -17.86 17.74 30.42
N LEU A 457 -16.86 17.68 31.31
CA LEU A 457 -15.91 16.57 31.35
C LEU A 457 -16.60 15.24 31.71
N ARG A 458 -17.42 15.22 32.77
CA ARG A 458 -18.11 14.00 33.20
C ARG A 458 -19.03 13.46 32.10
N THR A 459 -19.80 14.34 31.47
CA THR A 459 -20.74 13.97 30.41
C THR A 459 -20.05 13.60 29.09
N GLY A 460 -19.03 14.35 28.65
CA GLY A 460 -18.33 14.11 27.39
C GLY A 460 -17.32 12.95 27.43
N ILE A 461 -16.72 12.65 28.59
CA ILE A 461 -15.73 11.57 28.71
C ILE A 461 -16.43 10.21 28.87
N VAL A 462 -17.43 10.14 29.76
CA VAL A 462 -18.04 8.86 30.18
C VAL A 462 -19.49 8.68 29.72
N GLY A 463 -20.14 9.75 29.25
CA GLY A 463 -21.53 9.74 28.83
C GLY A 463 -22.53 9.71 29.99
N GLY A 464 -23.68 10.38 29.79
CA GLY A 464 -24.80 10.44 30.74
C GLY A 464 -25.95 9.45 30.45
N SER A 465 -25.72 8.46 29.60
CA SER A 465 -26.74 7.49 29.17
C SER A 465 -26.94 6.40 30.24
N ARG A 466 -28.20 6.05 30.53
CA ARG A 466 -28.61 5.07 31.57
C ARG A 466 -28.02 3.65 31.39
N ASN A 467 -27.42 3.36 30.23
CA ASN A 467 -26.88 2.04 29.88
C ASN A 467 -25.36 2.05 29.61
N MET A 468 -24.65 3.16 29.85
CA MET A 468 -23.19 3.20 29.70
C MET A 468 -22.49 2.61 30.93
N PRO A 469 -21.35 1.91 30.76
CA PRO A 469 -20.49 1.49 31.87
C PRO A 469 -20.20 2.68 32.78
N SER A 470 -20.34 2.49 34.10
CA SER A 470 -20.31 3.60 35.06
C SER A 470 -19.02 4.42 34.93
N ALA A 471 -19.15 5.74 35.11
CA ALA A 471 -18.04 6.70 35.20
C ALA A 471 -16.93 6.35 36.19
N GLU A 472 -17.15 5.33 36.99
CA GLU A 472 -16.24 4.78 37.99
C GLU A 472 -15.05 4.04 37.36
N ASN A 473 -15.14 3.61 36.09
CA ASN A 473 -14.08 2.85 35.41
C ASN A 473 -13.15 3.68 34.53
N ILE A 474 -13.20 5.02 34.60
CA ILE A 474 -12.28 5.92 33.88
C ILE A 474 -11.69 6.95 34.83
N THR A 475 -10.36 6.96 34.94
CA THR A 475 -9.60 7.93 35.73
C THR A 475 -8.94 8.95 34.81
N PHE A 476 -9.38 10.20 34.83
CA PHE A 476 -8.92 11.27 33.93
C PHE A 476 -8.19 12.42 34.66
N VAL A 477 -8.05 12.32 35.99
CA VAL A 477 -7.33 13.29 36.82
C VAL A 477 -5.86 12.85 36.99
N PRO A 478 -4.88 13.78 36.97
CA PRO A 478 -5.03 15.22 36.75
C PRO A 478 -5.39 15.57 35.30
N ILE A 479 -6.26 16.56 35.10
CA ILE A 479 -6.55 17.12 33.78
C ILE A 479 -5.54 18.23 33.43
N LYS A 480 -5.24 18.40 32.14
CA LYS A 480 -4.50 19.58 31.68
C LYS A 480 -5.40 20.82 31.73
N GLN A 481 -4.82 21.99 31.96
CA GLN A 481 -5.53 23.28 32.00
C GLN A 481 -5.52 24.00 30.65
N SER A 482 -4.72 23.51 29.70
CA SER A 482 -4.59 24.02 28.34
C SER A 482 -4.24 22.87 27.40
N PRO A 483 -4.44 23.05 26.07
CA PRO A 483 -3.95 22.09 25.08
C PRO A 483 -2.48 21.75 25.29
N VAL A 484 -2.15 20.47 25.11
CA VAL A 484 -0.80 19.95 25.01
C VAL A 484 -0.19 20.44 23.71
N GLU A 485 1.00 21.02 23.77
CA GLU A 485 1.77 21.34 22.58
C GLU A 485 2.29 20.06 21.94
N ILE A 486 2.05 19.89 20.65
CA ILE A 486 2.48 18.72 19.88
C ILE A 486 3.43 19.22 18.77
N PRO A 487 4.76 19.20 19.02
CA PRO A 487 5.74 19.71 18.07
C PRO A 487 5.70 18.96 16.73
N GLU A 488 5.85 19.69 15.62
CA GLU A 488 6.02 19.14 14.27
C GLU A 488 4.78 18.42 13.68
N LEU A 489 3.65 18.38 14.39
CA LEU A 489 2.40 17.81 13.87
C LEU A 489 1.83 18.67 12.74
N LYS A 490 1.86 18.12 11.51
CA LYS A 490 1.28 18.75 10.31
C LYS A 490 -0.20 18.43 10.21
N LEU A 491 -1.05 19.27 10.79
CA LEU A 491 -2.50 19.19 10.56
C LEU A 491 -2.83 19.54 9.09
N PRO A 492 -3.80 18.86 8.44
CA PRO A 492 -4.32 19.28 7.14
C PRO A 492 -4.78 20.73 7.22
N VAL A 493 -4.42 21.56 6.23
CA VAL A 493 -4.89 22.94 6.16
C VAL A 493 -6.41 22.90 6.03
N ARG A 494 -7.14 23.46 7.01
CA ARG A 494 -8.60 23.64 6.94
C ARG A 494 -8.90 24.38 5.64
N LYS A 495 -9.54 23.73 4.67
CA LYS A 495 -10.19 24.45 3.56
C LYS A 495 -11.42 25.12 4.18
N GLY A 496 -11.28 26.41 4.49
CA GLY A 496 -12.40 27.27 4.91
C GLY A 496 -13.37 27.54 3.78
#